data_AF-A0A7V3EQI1-F1
#
_entry.id   AF-A0A7V3EQI1-F1
#
_cell.length_a   1.000
_cell.length_b   1.000
_cell.length_c   1.000
_cell.angle_alpha   90.00
_cell.angle_beta   90.00
_cell.angle_gamma   90.00
#
_symmetry.space_group_name_H-M   'P 1'
#
loop_
_entity.id
_entity.type
_entity.pdbx_description
1 polymer ?
#
loop_
_entity_poly.entity_id
_entity_poly.type
_entity_poly.pdbx_seq_one_letter_code
_entity_poly.pdbx_strand_id
1 'polypeptide(L)'
;MEEEKNYTLMEFLFSLFEAGGIAVSKGVKETAHLFKEKSVKFIKKMTLVLFLLLLFAFIPPFIFIYLGIIADAKWLIALGGVWRVIFGSLLVATFFLAVFAVELFKIGFDEAGRKYLAKIKYFYILALIITLFIIVLREPIKDNMDMLPIFLIVFLLFQAGGTFLFSPKVLSAIVLVIFCASLIFLLSPKPTQKLVSNVKETLEKPFYPEELNPSLEDLRNNKFIFFNPANGKPEVYYFKDANGIRIFNGPGNDRGTGHDLLPITEQIKAM
;
A
#
# COMPACT_ATOMS: atom_id res chain seq x y z
N MET A 1 -20.86 47.00 -35.51
CA MET A 1 -20.78 45.53 -35.42
C MET A 1 -19.43 45.23 -34.81
N GLU A 2 -19.38 45.00 -33.49
CA GLU A 2 -18.20 44.45 -32.84
C GLU A 2 -18.17 42.95 -33.15
N GLU A 3 -17.12 42.50 -33.83
CA GLU A 3 -16.85 41.08 -34.02
C GLU A 3 -16.47 40.49 -32.65
N GLU A 4 -17.38 39.68 -32.10
CA GLU A 4 -17.14 38.90 -30.91
C GLU A 4 -16.09 37.82 -31.23
N LYS A 5 -14.83 38.09 -30.88
CA LYS A 5 -13.75 37.10 -31.00
C LYS A 5 -14.08 35.91 -30.12
N ASN A 6 -14.50 34.82 -30.74
CA ASN A 6 -14.65 33.52 -30.10
C ASN A 6 -13.25 32.96 -29.81
N TYR A 7 -12.72 33.31 -28.64
CA TYR A 7 -11.49 32.70 -28.14
C TYR A 7 -11.75 31.24 -27.81
N THR A 8 -10.91 30.35 -28.33
CA THR A 8 -10.94 28.96 -27.89
C THR A 8 -10.58 28.89 -26.40
N LEU A 9 -11.15 27.93 -25.67
CA LEU A 9 -10.86 27.74 -24.22
C LEU A 9 -9.35 27.70 -23.93
N MET A 10 -8.56 27.16 -24.86
CA MET A 10 -7.10 27.15 -24.81
C MET A 10 -6.49 28.55 -24.86
N GLU A 11 -6.93 29.43 -25.76
CA GLU A 11 -6.42 30.80 -25.88
C GLU A 11 -6.80 31.65 -24.67
N PHE A 12 -8.01 31.47 -24.14
CA PHE A 12 -8.43 32.13 -22.90
C PHE A 12 -7.54 31.71 -21.72
N LEU A 13 -7.30 30.41 -21.56
CA LEU A 13 -6.40 29.89 -20.52
C LEU A 13 -4.96 30.43 -20.70
N PHE A 14 -4.45 30.47 -21.93
CA PHE A 14 -3.13 31.05 -22.21
C PHE A 14 -3.07 32.54 -21.83
N SER A 15 -4.08 33.34 -22.16
CA SER A 15 -4.10 34.78 -21.82
C SER A 15 -4.15 35.03 -20.31
N LEU A 16 -4.87 34.19 -19.56
CA LEU A 16 -4.92 34.24 -18.09
C LEU A 16 -3.56 33.90 -17.47
N PHE A 17 -2.85 32.92 -18.05
CA PHE A 17 -1.50 32.56 -17.63
C PHE A 17 -0.47 33.63 -17.97
N GLU A 18 -0.57 34.27 -19.13
CA GLU A 18 0.33 35.33 -19.57
C GLU A 18 0.18 36.60 -18.72
N ALA A 19 -1.06 37.02 -18.46
CA ALA A 19 -1.37 38.12 -17.56
C ALA A 19 -0.90 37.84 -16.12
N GLY A 20 -1.06 36.60 -15.65
CA GLY A 20 -0.51 36.15 -14.37
C GLY A 20 1.02 36.18 -14.34
N GLY A 21 1.70 35.75 -15.41
CA GLY A 21 3.15 35.77 -15.53
C GLY A 21 3.75 37.19 -15.50
N ILE A 22 3.09 38.14 -16.18
CA ILE A 22 3.50 39.55 -16.19
C ILE A 22 3.35 40.17 -14.79
N ALA A 23 2.21 39.95 -14.13
CA ALA A 23 1.95 40.45 -12.78
C ALA A 23 2.94 39.87 -11.75
N VAL A 24 3.26 38.57 -11.84
CA VAL A 24 4.24 37.90 -10.99
C VAL A 24 5.64 38.43 -11.25
N SER A 25 6.08 38.60 -12.50
CA SER A 25 7.44 39.08 -12.79
C SER A 25 7.69 40.51 -12.29
N LYS A 26 6.67 41.37 -12.36
CA LYS A 26 6.73 42.76 -11.90
C LYS A 26 6.78 42.81 -10.36
N GLY A 27 5.93 42.03 -9.70
CA GLY A 27 5.94 41.90 -8.24
C GLY A 27 7.20 41.24 -7.67
N VAL A 28 7.79 40.27 -8.38
CA VAL A 28 9.01 39.57 -7.96
C VAL A 28 10.24 40.49 -7.99
N LYS A 29 10.33 41.44 -8.94
CA LYS A 29 11.46 42.39 -8.99
C LYS A 29 11.45 43.36 -7.81
N GLU A 30 10.28 43.88 -7.41
CA GLU A 30 10.17 44.81 -6.28
C GLU A 30 10.31 44.12 -4.91
N THR A 31 9.94 42.83 -4.81
CA THR A 31 9.96 42.08 -3.54
C THR A 31 11.11 41.09 -3.39
N ALA A 32 12.07 41.05 -4.34
CA ALA A 32 13.14 40.05 -4.43
C ALA A 32 13.91 39.85 -3.10
N HIS A 33 14.20 40.93 -2.36
CA HIS A 33 14.93 40.85 -1.10
C HIS A 33 14.09 40.27 0.05
N LEU A 34 12.82 40.67 0.19
CA LEU A 34 11.86 40.07 1.14
C LEU A 34 11.54 38.60 0.79
N PHE A 35 11.59 38.27 -0.50
CA PHE A 35 11.40 36.92 -1.00
C PHE A 35 12.56 35.99 -0.67
N LYS A 36 13.80 36.49 -0.60
CA LYS A 36 14.98 35.65 -0.31
C LYS A 36 14.91 35.02 1.09
N GLU A 37 14.48 35.77 2.10
CA GLU A 37 14.38 35.24 3.47
C GLU A 37 13.15 34.33 3.64
N LYS A 38 11.99 34.73 3.10
CA LYS A 38 10.78 33.90 3.11
C LYS A 38 10.94 32.61 2.30
N SER A 39 11.66 32.65 1.17
CA SER A 39 11.88 31.48 0.31
C SER A 39 12.77 30.44 0.97
N VAL A 40 13.80 30.81 1.74
CA VAL A 40 14.61 29.82 2.48
C VAL A 40 13.77 29.08 3.51
N LYS A 41 12.92 29.79 4.26
CA LYS A 41 12.02 29.17 5.24
C LYS A 41 10.96 28.29 4.56
N PHE A 42 10.44 28.71 3.41
CA PHE A 42 9.52 27.93 2.59
C PHE A 42 10.17 26.66 2.03
N ILE A 43 11.37 26.78 1.44
CA ILE A 43 12.14 25.64 0.91
C ILE A 43 12.42 24.63 2.03
N LYS A 44 12.86 25.07 3.22
CA LYS A 44 13.06 24.16 4.37
C LYS A 44 11.78 23.40 4.73
N LYS A 45 10.64 24.08 4.83
CA LYS A 45 9.34 23.44 5.10
C LYS A 45 8.93 22.47 4.00
N MET A 46 9.08 22.88 2.73
CA MET A 46 8.71 22.05 1.58
C MET A 46 9.60 20.81 1.46
N THR A 47 10.89 20.93 1.73
CA THR A 47 11.83 19.80 1.81
C THR A 47 11.44 18.82 2.92
N LEU A 48 11.06 19.34 4.10
CA LEU A 48 10.57 18.48 5.20
C LEU A 48 9.28 17.76 4.81
N VAL A 49 8.32 18.46 4.20
CA VAL A 49 7.06 17.86 3.71
C VAL A 49 7.36 16.77 2.68
N LEU A 50 8.20 17.05 1.68
CA LEU A 50 8.61 16.07 0.67
C LEU A 50 9.29 14.85 1.30
N PHE A 51 10.14 15.06 2.30
CA PHE A 51 10.80 13.97 3.01
C PHE A 51 9.80 13.09 3.79
N LEU A 52 8.87 13.70 4.53
CA LEU A 52 7.83 12.97 5.25
C LEU A 52 6.91 12.20 4.29
N LEU A 53 6.54 12.83 3.19
CA LEU A 53 5.68 12.23 2.17
C LEU A 53 6.42 11.08 1.45
N LEU A 54 7.74 11.19 1.29
CA LEU A 54 8.59 10.10 0.80
C LEU A 54 8.62 8.93 1.81
N LEU A 55 8.85 9.17 3.09
CA LEU A 55 8.79 8.10 4.09
C LEU A 55 7.41 7.41 4.10
N PHE A 56 6.34 8.19 4.04
CA PHE A 56 4.96 7.69 4.08
C PHE A 56 4.55 6.95 2.80
N ALA A 57 5.11 7.33 1.65
CA ALA A 57 4.85 6.66 0.38
C ALA A 57 5.63 5.36 0.19
N PHE A 58 6.67 5.10 1.01
CA PHE A 58 7.54 3.95 0.84
C PHE A 58 7.47 2.97 2.03
N ILE A 59 7.49 3.43 3.28
CA ILE A 59 7.55 2.53 4.45
C ILE A 59 6.29 1.65 4.59
N PRO A 60 5.05 2.19 4.62
CA PRO A 60 3.86 1.36 4.83
C PRO A 60 3.64 0.29 3.75
N PRO A 61 3.80 0.56 2.44
CA PRO A 61 3.73 -0.47 1.41
C PRO A 61 4.68 -1.63 1.64
N PHE A 62 5.93 -1.37 2.06
CA PHE A 62 6.87 -2.44 2.37
C PHE A 62 6.38 -3.28 3.56
N ILE A 63 5.85 -2.66 4.60
CA ILE A 63 5.26 -3.37 5.75
C ILE A 63 4.08 -4.24 5.29
N PHE A 64 3.15 -3.70 4.50
CA PHE A 64 1.98 -4.45 4.02
C PHE A 64 2.37 -5.61 3.09
N ILE A 65 3.29 -5.38 2.15
CA ILE A 65 3.78 -6.43 1.25
C ILE A 65 4.51 -7.50 2.05
N TYR A 66 5.38 -7.11 2.98
CA TYR A 66 6.12 -8.04 3.83
C TYR A 66 5.19 -8.90 4.69
N LEU A 67 4.25 -8.27 5.42
CA LEU A 67 3.26 -8.99 6.22
C LEU A 67 2.35 -9.85 5.35
N GLY A 68 1.99 -9.37 4.16
CA GLY A 68 1.20 -10.13 3.19
C GLY A 68 1.91 -11.39 2.68
N ILE A 69 3.21 -11.32 2.42
CA ILE A 69 4.03 -12.48 2.05
C ILE A 69 4.12 -13.47 3.21
N ILE A 70 4.37 -12.99 4.43
CA ILE A 70 4.52 -13.85 5.61
C ILE A 70 3.22 -14.57 5.97
N ALA A 71 2.10 -13.87 5.89
CA ALA A 71 0.80 -14.39 6.28
C ALA A 71 0.05 -15.07 5.12
N ASP A 72 0.67 -15.21 3.93
CA ASP A 72 0.00 -15.61 2.69
C ASP A 72 -1.30 -14.83 2.40
N ALA A 73 -1.31 -13.56 2.83
CA ALA A 73 -2.48 -12.69 2.80
C ALA A 73 -2.43 -11.81 1.55
N LYS A 74 -2.98 -12.32 0.43
CA LYS A 74 -3.02 -11.61 -0.87
C LYS A 74 -3.60 -10.20 -0.79
N TRP A 75 -4.57 -9.97 0.09
CA TRP A 75 -5.20 -8.66 0.28
C TRP A 75 -4.24 -7.62 0.88
N LEU A 76 -3.30 -8.02 1.75
CA LEU A 76 -2.29 -7.12 2.31
C LEU A 76 -1.27 -6.71 1.25
N ILE A 77 -0.88 -7.65 0.39
CA ILE A 77 0.00 -7.36 -0.75
C ILE A 77 -0.69 -6.36 -1.70
N ALA A 78 -1.97 -6.60 -2.01
CA ALA A 78 -2.77 -5.68 -2.83
C ALA A 78 -2.90 -4.30 -2.19
N LEU A 79 -3.14 -4.23 -0.87
CA LEU A 79 -3.22 -2.98 -0.12
C LEU A 79 -1.90 -2.19 -0.18
N GLY A 80 -0.76 -2.87 -0.06
CA GLY A 80 0.56 -2.28 -0.23
C GLY A 80 0.75 -1.68 -1.63
N GLY A 81 0.31 -2.39 -2.66
CA GLY A 81 0.29 -1.88 -4.04
C GLY A 81 -0.58 -0.63 -4.22
N VAL A 82 -1.84 -0.67 -3.74
CA VAL A 82 -2.77 0.46 -3.84
C VAL A 82 -2.24 1.68 -3.08
N TRP A 83 -1.74 1.50 -1.86
CA TRP A 83 -1.13 2.55 -1.07
C TRP A 83 0.02 3.22 -1.83
N ARG A 84 0.88 2.41 -2.44
CA ARG A 84 2.02 2.89 -3.21
C ARG A 84 1.59 3.73 -4.41
N VAL A 85 0.54 3.34 -5.11
CA VAL A 85 0.02 4.11 -6.26
C VAL A 85 -0.54 5.46 -5.82
N ILE A 86 -1.34 5.50 -4.74
CA ILE A 86 -1.97 6.74 -4.25
C ILE A 86 -0.89 7.71 -3.76
N PHE A 87 -0.06 7.29 -2.81
CA PHE A 87 0.91 8.18 -2.19
C PHE A 87 2.15 8.41 -3.06
N GLY A 88 2.50 7.45 -3.92
CA GLY A 88 3.53 7.64 -4.94
C GLY A 88 3.14 8.70 -5.97
N SER A 89 1.88 8.68 -6.43
CA SER A 89 1.36 9.72 -7.33
C SER A 89 1.34 11.09 -6.66
N LEU A 90 0.90 11.17 -5.40
CA LEU A 90 0.88 12.41 -4.64
C LEU A 90 2.29 12.99 -4.43
N LEU A 91 3.26 12.12 -4.13
CA LEU A 91 4.67 12.50 -4.00
C LEU A 91 5.20 13.10 -5.28
N VAL A 92 4.95 12.44 -6.42
CA VAL A 92 5.41 12.91 -7.72
C VAL A 92 4.75 14.23 -8.09
N ALA A 93 3.44 14.39 -7.89
CA ALA A 93 2.73 15.64 -8.14
C ALA A 93 3.29 16.79 -7.29
N THR A 94 3.50 16.56 -5.99
CA THR A 94 4.07 17.55 -5.06
C THR A 94 5.49 17.94 -5.45
N PHE A 95 6.31 16.95 -5.84
CA PHE A 95 7.67 17.17 -6.30
C PHE A 95 7.70 17.97 -7.60
N PHE A 96 6.82 17.65 -8.56
CA PHE A 96 6.70 18.38 -9.81
C PHE A 96 6.31 19.85 -9.58
N LEU A 97 5.37 20.13 -8.67
CA LEU A 97 5.02 21.49 -8.29
C LEU A 97 6.21 22.24 -7.68
N ALA A 98 6.98 21.57 -6.81
CA ALA A 98 8.18 22.16 -6.22
C ALA A 98 9.25 22.49 -7.28
N VAL A 99 9.51 21.57 -8.22
CA VAL A 99 10.46 21.78 -9.33
C VAL A 99 9.99 22.91 -10.24
N PHE A 100 8.70 22.92 -10.59
CA PHE A 100 8.11 23.98 -11.40
C PHE A 100 8.26 25.35 -10.74
N ALA A 101 7.95 25.44 -9.43
CA ALA A 101 8.12 26.68 -8.69
C ALA A 101 9.57 27.19 -8.76
N VAL A 102 10.56 26.29 -8.60
CA VAL A 102 11.99 26.65 -8.71
C VAL A 102 12.39 27.06 -10.13
N GLU A 103 11.92 26.34 -11.16
CA GLU A 103 12.24 26.68 -12.55
C GLU A 103 11.59 27.99 -12.98
N LEU A 104 10.36 28.27 -12.53
CA LEU A 104 9.64 29.51 -12.81
C LEU A 104 10.43 30.75 -12.36
N PHE A 105 11.16 30.66 -11.24
CA PHE A 105 12.06 31.73 -10.80
C PHE A 105 13.34 31.86 -11.62
N LYS A 106 13.80 30.81 -12.30
CA LYS A 106 15.08 30.80 -13.02
C LYS A 106 14.97 31.20 -14.49
N ILE A 107 13.96 30.68 -15.18
CA ILE A 107 13.86 30.74 -16.64
C ILE A 107 12.55 31.40 -17.12
N GLY A 108 11.72 31.89 -16.19
CA GLY A 108 10.43 32.51 -16.51
C GLY A 108 9.32 31.49 -16.76
N PHE A 109 8.09 32.00 -16.90
CA PHE A 109 6.87 31.17 -16.94
C PHE A 109 6.82 30.25 -18.17
N ASP A 110 7.04 30.79 -19.36
CA ASP A 110 6.84 30.06 -20.63
C ASP A 110 7.80 28.88 -20.77
N GLU A 111 9.07 29.08 -20.41
CA GLU A 111 10.06 28.01 -20.52
C GLU A 111 9.93 26.98 -19.39
N ALA A 112 9.61 27.42 -18.17
CA ALA A 112 9.32 26.51 -17.06
C ALA A 112 8.06 25.67 -17.34
N GLY A 113 7.02 26.27 -17.92
CA GLY A 113 5.78 25.58 -18.29
C GLY A 113 6.03 24.48 -19.33
N ARG A 114 6.82 24.77 -20.37
CA ARG A 114 7.20 23.77 -21.38
C ARG A 114 8.02 22.62 -20.77
N LYS A 115 9.00 22.91 -19.92
CA LYS A 115 9.82 21.88 -19.25
C LYS A 115 8.98 21.04 -18.28
N TYR A 116 8.05 21.66 -17.56
CA TYR A 116 7.12 20.97 -16.67
C TYR A 116 6.19 20.02 -17.43
N LEU A 117 5.52 20.51 -18.47
CA LEU A 117 4.63 19.69 -19.31
C LEU A 117 5.37 18.52 -19.97
N ALA A 118 6.60 18.76 -20.45
CA ALA A 118 7.44 17.69 -20.99
C ALA A 118 7.71 16.60 -19.94
N LYS A 119 8.16 16.97 -18.73
CA LYS A 119 8.46 16.00 -17.67
C LYS A 119 7.22 15.24 -17.18
N ILE A 120 6.06 15.91 -17.10
CA ILE A 120 4.80 15.25 -16.74
C ILE A 120 4.39 14.21 -17.79
N LYS A 121 4.51 14.53 -19.08
CA LYS A 121 4.19 13.58 -20.16
C LYS A 121 5.02 12.30 -20.05
N TYR A 122 6.32 12.42 -19.80
CA TYR A 122 7.18 11.24 -19.59
C TYR A 122 6.75 10.41 -18.39
N PHE A 123 6.36 11.05 -17.28
CA PHE A 123 5.89 10.33 -16.10
C PHE A 123 4.61 9.52 -16.36
N TYR A 124 3.61 10.11 -17.04
CA TYR A 124 2.38 9.40 -17.37
C TYR A 124 2.62 8.27 -18.37
N ILE A 125 3.50 8.44 -19.36
CA ILE A 125 3.88 7.37 -20.30
C ILE A 125 4.53 6.21 -19.53
N LEU A 126 5.44 6.48 -18.59
CA LEU A 126 6.08 5.46 -17.77
C LEU A 126 5.07 4.72 -16.88
N ALA A 127 4.16 5.46 -16.23
CA ALA A 127 3.10 4.88 -15.40
C ALA A 127 2.15 3.99 -16.22
N LEU A 128 1.81 4.40 -17.45
CA LEU A 128 1.00 3.62 -18.38
C LEU A 128 1.69 2.31 -18.78
N ILE A 129 2.99 2.37 -19.13
CA ILE A 129 3.77 1.18 -19.50
C ILE A 129 3.79 0.17 -18.34
N ILE A 130 3.99 0.65 -17.10
CA ILE A 130 3.99 -0.21 -15.91
C ILE A 130 2.61 -0.83 -15.67
N THR A 131 1.55 -0.04 -15.83
CA THR A 131 0.18 -0.54 -15.67
C THR A 131 -0.13 -1.61 -16.71
N LEU A 132 0.24 -1.39 -17.97
CA LEU A 132 0.11 -2.38 -19.05
C LEU A 132 0.93 -3.63 -18.76
N PHE A 133 2.15 -3.49 -18.24
CA PHE A 133 2.98 -4.62 -17.86
C PHE A 133 2.35 -5.46 -16.73
N ILE A 134 1.79 -4.82 -15.70
CA ILE A 134 1.05 -5.51 -14.62
C ILE A 134 -0.17 -6.25 -15.17
N ILE A 135 -0.90 -5.66 -16.14
CA ILE A 135 -2.06 -6.29 -16.78
C ILE A 135 -1.65 -7.50 -17.64
N VAL A 136 -0.52 -7.42 -18.34
CA VAL A 136 0.02 -8.53 -19.15
C VAL A 136 0.46 -9.71 -18.27
N LEU A 137 0.88 -9.45 -17.03
CA LEU A 137 1.28 -10.47 -16.07
C LEU A 137 0.10 -11.20 -15.38
N ARG A 138 -1.13 -10.99 -15.84
CA ARG A 138 -2.37 -11.53 -15.23
C ARG A 138 -2.60 -13.03 -15.46
N GLU A 139 -1.62 -13.78 -15.94
CA GLU A 139 -1.75 -15.24 -15.88
C GLU A 139 -1.86 -15.71 -14.42
N PRO A 140 -2.62 -16.79 -14.13
CA PRO A 140 -2.79 -17.28 -12.77
C PRO A 140 -1.47 -17.86 -12.26
N ILE A 141 -0.68 -17.00 -11.63
CA ILE A 141 0.60 -17.37 -11.02
C ILE A 141 0.29 -18.32 -9.86
N LYS A 142 0.82 -19.55 -9.95
CA LYS A 142 0.55 -20.65 -9.01
C LYS A 142 1.22 -20.46 -7.66
N ASP A 143 2.30 -19.69 -7.57
CA ASP A 143 3.10 -19.55 -6.36
C ASP A 143 3.54 -18.09 -6.09
N ASN A 144 3.39 -17.62 -4.85
CA ASN A 144 3.67 -16.22 -4.48
C ASN A 144 5.17 -15.85 -4.61
N MET A 145 6.06 -16.84 -4.57
CA MET A 145 7.51 -16.64 -4.72
C MET A 145 7.92 -16.27 -6.16
N ASP A 146 7.13 -16.67 -7.15
CA ASP A 146 7.40 -16.37 -8.58
C ASP A 146 7.15 -14.90 -8.93
N MET A 147 6.41 -14.18 -8.09
CA MET A 147 6.09 -12.75 -8.27
C MET A 147 7.23 -11.82 -7.86
N LEU A 148 8.12 -12.26 -6.96
CA LEU A 148 9.15 -11.41 -6.37
C LEU A 148 10.13 -10.82 -7.41
N PRO A 149 10.67 -11.60 -8.37
CA PRO A 149 11.60 -11.07 -9.37
C PRO A 149 10.94 -10.04 -10.29
N ILE A 150 9.68 -10.29 -10.65
CA ILE A 150 8.90 -9.44 -11.55
C ILE A 150 8.55 -8.12 -10.86
N PHE A 151 8.09 -8.19 -9.60
CA PHE A 151 7.83 -7.00 -8.79
C PHE A 151 9.11 -6.17 -8.60
N LEU A 152 10.25 -6.83 -8.37
CA LEU A 152 11.55 -6.17 -8.27
C LEU A 152 11.99 -5.51 -9.58
N ILE A 153 11.77 -6.16 -10.73
CA ILE A 153 12.08 -5.57 -12.04
C ILE A 153 11.21 -4.34 -12.32
N VAL A 154 9.90 -4.41 -12.06
CA VAL A 154 8.99 -3.27 -12.23
C VAL A 154 9.39 -2.12 -11.29
N PHE A 155 9.72 -2.46 -10.04
CA PHE A 155 10.18 -1.48 -9.06
C PHE A 155 11.51 -0.83 -9.50
N LEU A 156 12.46 -1.62 -9.99
CA LEU A 156 13.76 -1.16 -10.51
C LEU A 156 13.59 -0.25 -11.72
N LEU A 157 12.71 -0.61 -12.66
CA LEU A 157 12.43 0.21 -13.84
C LEU A 157 11.75 1.54 -13.47
N PHE A 158 10.84 1.53 -12.49
CA PHE A 158 10.22 2.75 -11.98
C PHE A 158 11.26 3.67 -11.32
N GLN A 159 12.19 3.11 -10.53
CA GLN A 159 13.27 3.89 -9.94
C GLN A 159 14.27 4.41 -10.97
N ALA A 160 14.68 3.59 -11.94
CA ALA A 160 15.60 3.99 -12.99
C ALA A 160 15.00 5.09 -13.87
N GLY A 161 13.70 5.00 -14.20
CA GLY A 161 12.99 6.08 -14.89
C GLY A 161 12.92 7.36 -14.06
N GLY A 162 12.68 7.24 -12.75
CA GLY A 162 12.70 8.37 -11.82
C GLY A 162 14.07 9.05 -11.71
N THR A 163 15.16 8.30 -11.59
CA THR A 163 16.51 8.87 -11.47
C THR A 163 16.99 9.50 -12.78
N PHE A 164 16.58 8.97 -13.94
CA PHE A 164 16.90 9.56 -15.24
C PHE A 164 16.14 10.88 -15.51
N LEU A 165 14.91 11.00 -14.99
CA LEU A 165 14.08 12.20 -15.17
C LEU A 165 14.40 13.34 -14.19
N PHE A 166 15.04 13.04 -13.06
CA PHE A 166 15.24 14.00 -11.97
C PHE A 166 16.68 13.99 -11.42
N SER A 167 17.55 14.90 -11.88
CA SER A 167 18.86 15.10 -11.23
C SER A 167 18.86 16.33 -10.31
N PRO A 168 18.93 16.08 -9.00
CA PRO A 168 20.08 16.46 -8.20
C PRO A 168 20.72 15.18 -7.65
N LYS A 169 22.00 14.96 -7.96
CA LYS A 169 22.79 13.74 -7.66
C LYS A 169 22.61 13.16 -6.25
N VAL A 170 22.29 14.01 -5.27
CA VAL A 170 22.04 13.64 -3.87
C VAL A 170 20.71 12.92 -3.67
N LEU A 171 19.62 13.36 -4.32
CA LEU A 171 18.30 12.75 -4.15
C LEU A 171 18.26 11.36 -4.81
N SER A 172 18.87 11.23 -5.99
CA SER A 172 19.03 9.92 -6.65
C SER A 172 19.87 8.95 -5.82
N ALA A 173 20.94 9.44 -5.16
CA ALA A 173 21.75 8.61 -4.27
C ALA A 173 20.97 8.17 -3.03
N ILE A 174 20.20 9.06 -2.39
CA ILE A 174 19.35 8.71 -1.23
C ILE A 174 18.29 7.67 -1.61
N VAL A 175 17.61 7.86 -2.74
CA VAL A 175 16.59 6.92 -3.24
C VAL A 175 17.20 5.56 -3.55
N LEU A 176 18.41 5.54 -4.13
CA LEU A 176 19.16 4.31 -4.41
C LEU A 176 19.58 3.61 -3.11
N VAL A 177 20.07 4.34 -2.10
CA VAL A 177 20.46 3.76 -0.79
C VAL A 177 19.27 3.16 -0.07
N ILE A 178 18.14 3.88 -0.01
CA ILE A 178 16.89 3.37 0.59
C ILE A 178 16.44 2.10 -0.14
N PHE A 179 16.57 2.08 -1.46
CA PHE A 179 16.25 0.89 -2.25
C PHE A 179 17.17 -0.28 -1.99
N CYS A 180 18.49 -0.08 -2.05
CA CYS A 180 19.44 -1.14 -1.74
C CYS A 180 19.24 -1.70 -0.33
N ALA A 181 18.97 -0.83 0.66
CA ALA A 181 18.63 -1.25 2.01
C ALA A 181 17.33 -2.07 2.06
N SER A 182 16.29 -1.64 1.35
CA SER A 182 15.01 -2.35 1.26
C SER A 182 15.16 -3.70 0.56
N LEU A 183 15.99 -3.75 -0.49
CA LEU A 183 16.30 -4.96 -1.26
C LEU A 183 17.09 -5.95 -0.40
N ILE A 184 18.12 -5.49 0.31
CA ILE A 184 18.91 -6.31 1.23
C ILE A 184 18.01 -6.86 2.35
N PHE A 185 17.08 -6.06 2.87
CA PHE A 185 16.12 -6.50 3.89
C PHE A 185 15.17 -7.59 3.35
N LEU A 186 14.64 -7.41 2.13
CA LEU A 186 13.78 -8.38 1.46
C LEU A 186 14.51 -9.67 1.10
N LEU A 187 15.75 -9.58 0.64
CA LEU A 187 16.56 -10.71 0.20
C LEU A 187 17.30 -11.41 1.35
N SER A 188 17.28 -10.88 2.58
CA SER A 188 17.97 -11.51 3.71
C SER A 188 17.11 -12.61 4.34
N PRO A 189 17.50 -13.90 4.22
CA PRO A 189 16.66 -15.03 4.64
C PRO A 189 16.65 -15.27 6.15
N LYS A 190 17.62 -14.71 6.90
CA LYS A 190 17.86 -15.07 8.31
C LYS A 190 16.97 -14.37 9.33
N PRO A 191 16.77 -13.03 9.28
CA PRO A 191 15.91 -12.36 10.26
C PRO A 191 14.43 -12.64 9.99
N THR A 192 14.07 -12.89 8.73
CA THR A 192 12.71 -13.16 8.27
C THR A 192 12.22 -14.51 8.76
N GLN A 193 13.01 -15.58 8.66
CA GLN A 193 12.59 -16.92 9.13
C GLN A 193 12.27 -16.97 10.63
N LYS A 194 13.09 -16.34 11.48
CA LYS A 194 12.85 -16.32 12.94
C LYS A 194 11.64 -15.47 13.32
N LEU A 195 11.40 -14.37 12.61
CA LEU A 195 10.22 -13.55 12.83
C LEU A 195 8.96 -14.25 12.33
N VAL A 196 9.03 -14.90 11.15
CA VAL A 196 7.95 -15.70 10.56
C VAL A 196 7.59 -16.85 11.49
N SER A 197 8.56 -17.59 12.03
CA SER A 197 8.26 -18.68 12.97
C SER A 197 7.57 -18.16 14.22
N ASN A 198 8.02 -17.04 14.80
CA ASN A 198 7.41 -16.46 15.99
C ASN A 198 6.00 -15.93 15.73
N VAL A 199 5.77 -15.30 14.58
CA VAL A 199 4.45 -14.79 14.19
C VAL A 199 3.52 -15.94 13.86
N LYS A 200 3.99 -16.95 13.12
CA LYS A 200 3.24 -18.17 12.82
C LYS A 200 2.88 -18.92 14.09
N GLU A 201 3.81 -19.10 15.03
CA GLU A 201 3.55 -19.69 16.34
C GLU A 201 2.57 -18.85 17.18
N THR A 202 2.55 -17.53 17.01
CA THR A 202 1.60 -16.64 17.70
C THR A 202 0.20 -16.67 17.07
N LEU A 203 0.12 -16.79 15.74
CA LEU A 203 -1.13 -16.83 14.97
C LEU A 203 -1.76 -18.23 14.93
N GLU A 204 -0.95 -19.28 14.96
CA GLU A 204 -1.35 -20.69 15.00
C GLU A 204 -1.40 -21.23 16.42
N LYS A 205 -1.44 -20.37 17.46
CA LYS A 205 -1.70 -20.88 18.82
C LYS A 205 -3.00 -21.68 18.77
N PRO A 206 -2.97 -22.99 19.04
CA PRO A 206 -4.15 -23.83 18.95
C PRO A 206 -5.23 -23.22 19.84
N PHE A 207 -6.38 -22.94 19.23
CA PHE A 207 -7.54 -22.48 19.97
C PHE A 207 -8.14 -23.70 20.67
N TYR A 208 -8.09 -23.67 22.01
CA TYR A 208 -8.65 -24.72 22.85
C TYR A 208 -10.00 -24.24 23.37
N PRO A 209 -11.12 -24.65 22.75
CA PRO A 209 -12.44 -24.31 23.26
C PRO A 209 -12.68 -24.94 24.63
N GLU A 210 -13.64 -24.39 25.37
CA GLU A 210 -13.98 -24.86 26.69
C GLU A 210 -14.73 -26.19 26.60
N GLU A 211 -14.32 -27.17 27.41
CA GLU A 211 -15.01 -28.45 27.51
C GLU A 211 -16.34 -28.26 28.25
N LEU A 212 -17.42 -28.66 27.59
CA LEU A 212 -18.77 -28.65 28.11
C LEU A 212 -19.04 -29.99 28.79
N ASN A 213 -19.50 -29.92 30.04
CA ASN A 213 -19.96 -31.09 30.80
C ASN A 213 -21.48 -30.99 31.03
N PRO A 214 -22.31 -31.15 29.98
CA PRO A 214 -23.75 -31.05 30.14
C PRO A 214 -24.27 -32.22 30.99
N SER A 215 -25.11 -31.92 31.97
CA SER A 215 -25.81 -32.97 32.70
C SER A 215 -26.88 -33.62 31.80
N LEU A 216 -27.26 -34.86 32.09
CA LEU A 216 -28.38 -35.53 31.39
C LEU A 216 -29.68 -34.70 31.47
N GLU A 217 -29.86 -33.94 32.55
CA GLU A 217 -31.01 -33.07 32.73
C GLU A 217 -30.94 -31.82 31.82
N ASP A 218 -29.75 -31.26 31.60
CA ASP A 218 -29.57 -30.13 30.67
C ASP A 218 -29.80 -30.55 29.20
N LEU A 219 -29.39 -31.77 28.85
CA LEU A 219 -29.67 -32.37 27.54
C LEU A 219 -31.17 -32.63 27.36
N ARG A 220 -31.84 -33.22 28.37
CA ARG A 220 -33.28 -33.51 28.32
C ARG A 220 -34.14 -32.25 28.22
N ASN A 221 -33.70 -31.17 28.86
CA ASN A 221 -34.42 -29.90 28.87
C ASN A 221 -34.06 -28.98 27.68
N ASN A 222 -33.31 -29.48 26.68
CA ASN A 222 -32.87 -28.69 25.52
C ASN A 222 -32.19 -27.36 25.91
N LYS A 223 -31.46 -27.32 27.03
CA LYS A 223 -30.76 -26.10 27.46
C LYS A 223 -29.51 -25.81 26.61
N PHE A 224 -29.06 -26.78 25.82
CA PHE A 224 -27.91 -26.65 24.94
C PHE A 224 -28.33 -26.39 23.49
N ILE A 225 -27.79 -25.31 22.92
CA ILE A 225 -27.94 -24.98 21.51
C ILE A 225 -26.82 -25.67 20.75
N PHE A 226 -27.14 -26.77 20.06
CA PHE A 226 -26.17 -27.52 19.26
C PHE A 226 -25.86 -26.85 17.92
N PHE A 227 -26.83 -26.12 17.38
CA PHE A 227 -26.76 -25.49 16.08
C PHE A 227 -27.23 -24.05 16.19
N ASN A 228 -26.52 -23.14 15.54
CA ASN A 228 -26.92 -21.76 15.45
C ASN A 228 -28.23 -21.67 14.62
N PRO A 229 -29.33 -21.13 15.17
CA PRO A 229 -30.62 -21.15 14.50
C PRO A 229 -30.66 -20.25 13.24
N ALA A 230 -29.76 -19.27 13.12
CA ALA A 230 -29.75 -18.37 11.97
C ALA A 230 -29.07 -18.96 10.73
N ASN A 231 -28.09 -19.86 10.90
CA ASN A 231 -27.28 -20.37 9.79
C ASN A 231 -27.12 -21.89 9.76
N GLY A 232 -27.66 -22.61 10.74
CA GLY A 232 -27.60 -24.08 10.83
C GLY A 232 -26.20 -24.65 11.09
N LYS A 233 -25.20 -23.81 11.38
CA LYS A 233 -23.83 -24.28 11.68
C LYS A 233 -23.76 -24.84 13.10
N PRO A 234 -22.94 -25.88 13.32
CA PRO A 234 -22.73 -26.43 14.65
C PRO A 234 -22.06 -25.39 15.55
N GLU A 235 -22.62 -25.17 16.73
CA GLU A 235 -21.98 -24.40 17.82
C GLU A 235 -21.23 -25.31 18.78
N VAL A 236 -21.50 -26.62 18.70
CA VAL A 236 -20.94 -27.62 19.59
C VAL A 236 -20.16 -28.66 18.79
N TYR A 237 -18.98 -28.98 19.29
CA TYR A 237 -18.05 -29.92 18.70
C TYR A 237 -17.76 -31.02 19.72
N TYR A 238 -17.28 -32.18 19.25
CA TYR A 238 -16.94 -33.30 20.11
C TYR A 238 -15.60 -33.93 19.75
N PHE A 239 -14.99 -34.56 20.74
CA PHE A 239 -13.85 -35.44 20.57
C PHE A 239 -14.20 -36.81 21.12
N LYS A 240 -13.85 -37.87 20.39
CA LYS A 240 -14.08 -39.26 20.82
C LYS A 240 -12.75 -39.97 20.97
N ASP A 241 -12.51 -40.49 22.16
CA ASP A 241 -11.34 -41.32 22.47
C ASP A 241 -11.77 -42.63 23.15
N ALA A 242 -10.79 -43.37 23.69
CA ALA A 242 -11.04 -44.63 24.39
C ALA A 242 -11.81 -44.47 25.71
N ASN A 243 -11.81 -43.26 26.30
CA ASN A 243 -12.46 -42.96 27.58
C ASN A 243 -13.89 -42.44 27.40
N GLY A 244 -14.26 -42.01 26.19
CA GLY A 244 -15.63 -41.60 25.89
C GLY A 244 -15.71 -40.45 24.88
N ILE A 245 -16.79 -39.67 24.99
CA ILE A 245 -17.05 -38.49 24.17
C ILE A 245 -16.96 -37.26 25.07
N ARG A 246 -16.14 -36.30 24.68
CA ARG A 246 -16.04 -34.97 25.30
C ARG A 246 -16.62 -33.93 24.36
N ILE A 247 -17.28 -32.92 24.90
CA ILE A 247 -18.05 -31.92 24.15
C ILE A 247 -17.42 -30.54 24.37
N PHE A 248 -17.44 -29.66 23.36
CA PHE A 248 -16.76 -28.37 23.38
C PHE A 248 -17.62 -27.26 22.76
N ASN A 249 -17.47 -26.02 23.25
CA ASN A 249 -18.28 -24.86 22.84
C ASN A 249 -17.80 -24.15 21.57
N GLY A 250 -17.10 -24.84 20.68
CA GLY A 250 -16.64 -24.29 19.42
C GLY A 250 -15.66 -25.19 18.67
N PRO A 251 -15.28 -24.80 17.45
CA PRO A 251 -14.23 -25.50 16.71
C PRO A 251 -12.89 -25.31 17.41
N GLY A 252 -11.95 -26.22 17.18
CA GLY A 252 -10.59 -26.13 17.69
C GLY A 252 -9.94 -27.49 17.81
N ASN A 253 -8.97 -27.58 18.72
CA ASN A 253 -8.21 -28.81 18.98
C ASN A 253 -8.46 -29.29 20.41
N ASP A 254 -8.45 -30.60 20.63
CA ASP A 254 -8.45 -31.15 21.98
C ASP A 254 -7.11 -30.84 22.68
N ARG A 255 -7.17 -30.36 23.93
CA ARG A 255 -5.98 -29.95 24.70
C ARG A 255 -5.06 -31.12 25.05
N GLY A 256 -5.62 -32.33 25.20
CA GLY A 256 -4.84 -33.52 25.55
C GLY A 256 -4.09 -34.11 24.37
N THR A 257 -4.75 -34.19 23.21
CA THR A 257 -4.26 -34.93 22.05
C THR A 257 -3.80 -34.05 20.88
N GLY A 258 -4.23 -32.79 20.83
CA GLY A 258 -3.98 -31.88 19.72
C GLY A 258 -4.79 -32.19 18.44
N HIS A 259 -5.65 -33.21 18.45
CA HIS A 259 -6.49 -33.54 17.31
C HIS A 259 -7.65 -32.57 17.14
N ASP A 260 -8.07 -32.35 15.90
CA ASP A 260 -9.19 -31.48 15.56
C ASP A 260 -10.50 -32.03 16.13
N LEU A 261 -11.32 -31.14 16.68
CA LEU A 261 -12.65 -31.45 17.16
C LEU A 261 -13.62 -31.64 15.99
N LEU A 262 -14.49 -32.64 16.08
CA LEU A 262 -15.47 -32.95 15.04
C LEU A 262 -16.79 -32.22 15.30
N PRO A 263 -17.46 -31.66 14.28
CA PRO A 263 -18.74 -31.00 14.47
C PRO A 263 -19.83 -32.01 14.85
N ILE A 264 -20.68 -31.66 15.82
CA ILE A 264 -21.90 -32.44 16.04
C ILE A 264 -22.83 -32.24 14.83
N THR A 265 -23.31 -33.33 14.25
CA THR A 265 -24.27 -33.31 13.14
C THR A 265 -25.66 -33.74 13.63
N GLU A 266 -26.71 -33.37 12.90
CA GLU A 266 -28.10 -33.77 13.24
C GLU A 266 -28.26 -35.31 13.33
N GLN A 267 -27.45 -36.07 12.59
CA GLN A 267 -27.43 -37.53 12.68
C GLN A 267 -26.93 -38.03 14.04
N ILE A 268 -25.93 -37.34 14.60
CA ILE A 268 -25.36 -37.66 15.92
C ILE A 268 -26.32 -37.23 17.03
N LYS A 269 -27.02 -36.09 16.86
CA LYS A 269 -28.02 -35.61 17.82
C LYS A 269 -29.22 -36.57 17.98
N ALA A 270 -29.54 -37.35 16.94
CA ALA A 270 -30.66 -38.28 16.95
C ALA A 270 -30.35 -39.67 17.55
N MET A 271 -29.08 -39.96 17.85
CA MET A 271 -28.62 -41.19 18.50
C MET A 271 -28.68 -41.07 20.02
#